data_AF-A0A259STK1-F1
#
_entry.id   AF-A0A259STK1-F1
#
_cell.length_a   1.000
_cell.length_b   1.000
_cell.length_c   1.000
_cell.angle_alpha   90.00
_cell.angle_beta   90.00
_cell.angle_gamma   90.00
#
_symmetry.space_group_name_H-M   'P 1'
#
loop_
_entity.id
_entity.type
_entity.pdbx_description
1 polymer ?
#
loop_
_entity_poly.entity_id
_entity_poly.type
_entity_poly.pdbx_seq_one_letter_code
_entity_poly.pdbx_strand_id
1 'polypeptide(L)'
;MTSAAASADDLSSGTWYYTALHVQENLDAGFTGKGVKIAVIDTQINPSISPLQGANLTVVDKSYCYDAQGNPVPPTSTDYTAALHGTRVASLIVGTGEAAPGQVPIRGVAPQAQVLFYSSGVATTATQSLACLDSAGKERGLDAVSEAMNDAMDAHADILSISLGGGYSDAMNRALARALALGIPVVAGLTNDALAATGELPAVANGSVGVQAIDATGAVQKAGGFSNQNLSVKVAAPGVGIIAQGTAESWDAQELDGGT
;
A
#
# COMPACT_ATOMS: atom_id res chain seq x y z
N MET A 1 -26.24 11.79 11.36
CA MET A 1 -26.79 10.45 11.09
C MET A 1 -25.76 9.47 11.62
N THR A 2 -26.09 8.70 12.65
CA THR A 2 -25.20 7.67 13.20
C THR A 2 -25.10 6.55 12.17
N SER A 3 -23.92 6.37 11.59
CA SER A 3 -23.64 5.23 10.72
C SER A 3 -23.76 3.96 11.57
N ALA A 4 -24.64 3.05 11.17
CA ALA A 4 -24.70 1.73 11.81
C ALA A 4 -23.40 0.99 11.45
N ALA A 5 -22.69 0.46 12.45
CA ALA A 5 -21.55 -0.42 12.19
C ALA A 5 -22.02 -1.57 11.30
N ALA A 6 -21.32 -1.79 10.18
CA ALA A 6 -21.57 -2.94 9.31
C ALA A 6 -21.39 -4.23 10.14
N SER A 7 -22.29 -5.21 9.97
CA SER A 7 -22.13 -6.49 10.66
C SER A 7 -20.94 -7.27 10.06
N ALA A 8 -20.37 -8.20 10.82
CA ALA A 8 -19.30 -9.07 10.33
C ALA A 8 -19.71 -9.84 9.05
N ASP A 9 -20.99 -10.19 8.92
CA ASP A 9 -21.54 -10.83 7.71
C ASP A 9 -21.47 -9.89 6.49
N ASP A 10 -21.70 -8.58 6.66
CA ASP A 10 -21.59 -7.58 5.59
C ASP A 10 -20.12 -7.36 5.19
N LEU A 11 -19.22 -7.31 6.17
CA LEU A 11 -17.78 -7.16 5.96
C LEU A 11 -17.13 -8.39 5.31
N SER A 12 -17.71 -9.59 5.49
CA SER A 12 -17.19 -10.82 4.88
C SER A 12 -17.18 -10.77 3.35
N SER A 13 -18.08 -9.97 2.74
CA SER A 13 -18.09 -9.72 1.29
C SER A 13 -16.78 -9.09 0.80
N GLY A 14 -16.07 -8.38 1.67
CA GLY A 14 -14.76 -7.78 1.41
C GLY A 14 -13.61 -8.76 1.24
N THR A 15 -13.82 -10.04 1.52
CA THR A 15 -12.79 -11.09 1.34
C THR A 15 -12.75 -11.64 -0.09
N TRP A 16 -13.55 -11.11 -1.02
CA TRP A 16 -13.68 -11.63 -2.39
C TRP A 16 -12.35 -11.71 -3.16
N TYR A 17 -11.35 -10.89 -2.80
CA TYR A 17 -9.99 -10.97 -3.37
C TYR A 17 -9.36 -12.35 -3.21
N TYR A 18 -9.69 -13.08 -2.12
CA TYR A 18 -9.19 -14.44 -1.88
C TYR A 18 -9.61 -15.39 -2.99
N THR A 19 -10.89 -15.34 -3.35
CA THR A 19 -11.46 -16.16 -4.41
C THR A 19 -10.99 -15.70 -5.78
N ALA A 20 -11.01 -14.37 -6.04
CA ALA A 20 -10.65 -13.82 -7.33
C ALA A 20 -9.18 -14.09 -7.72
N LEU A 21 -8.28 -14.14 -6.74
CA LEU A 21 -6.85 -14.39 -6.96
C LEU A 21 -6.44 -15.85 -6.66
N HIS A 22 -7.40 -16.74 -6.37
CA HIS A 22 -7.15 -18.13 -5.98
C HIS A 22 -6.11 -18.26 -4.85
N VAL A 23 -6.20 -17.38 -3.85
CA VAL A 23 -5.18 -17.26 -2.80
C VAL A 23 -5.10 -18.55 -2.00
N GLN A 24 -6.24 -19.11 -1.56
CA GLN A 24 -6.23 -20.31 -0.74
C GLN A 24 -5.65 -21.51 -1.50
N GLU A 25 -6.01 -21.68 -2.77
CA GLU A 25 -5.48 -22.76 -3.61
C GLU A 25 -3.95 -22.64 -3.79
N ASN A 26 -3.44 -21.42 -3.96
CA ASN A 26 -2.00 -21.17 -4.03
C ASN A 26 -1.29 -21.49 -2.70
N LEU A 27 -1.87 -21.10 -1.56
CA LEU A 27 -1.32 -21.40 -0.24
C LEU A 27 -1.31 -22.91 0.03
N ASP A 28 -2.38 -23.62 -0.32
CA ASP A 28 -2.49 -25.08 -0.17
C ASP A 28 -1.50 -25.82 -1.07
N ALA A 29 -1.18 -25.26 -2.23
CA ALA A 29 -0.13 -25.74 -3.13
C ALA A 29 1.31 -25.39 -2.66
N GLY A 30 1.45 -24.63 -1.58
CA GLY A 30 2.74 -24.25 -1.00
C GLY A 30 3.34 -22.93 -1.52
N PHE A 31 2.61 -22.17 -2.34
CA PHE A 31 3.02 -20.85 -2.82
C PHE A 31 2.65 -19.76 -1.82
N THR A 32 3.41 -19.67 -0.73
CA THR A 32 3.11 -18.78 0.42
C THR A 32 3.90 -17.47 0.42
N GLY A 33 4.78 -17.27 -0.55
CA GLY A 33 5.76 -16.17 -0.56
C GLY A 33 7.03 -16.46 0.24
N LYS A 34 7.14 -17.64 0.87
CA LYS A 34 8.33 -18.03 1.64
C LYS A 34 9.61 -17.88 0.81
N GLY A 35 10.57 -17.13 1.33
CA GLY A 35 11.86 -16.87 0.68
C GLY A 35 11.86 -15.67 -0.27
N VAL A 36 10.71 -15.01 -0.47
CA VAL A 36 10.60 -13.76 -1.22
C VAL A 36 10.67 -12.58 -0.25
N LYS A 37 11.45 -11.57 -0.59
CA LYS A 37 11.56 -10.30 0.14
C LYS A 37 10.86 -9.18 -0.63
N ILE A 38 9.82 -8.62 -0.03
CA ILE A 38 9.03 -7.54 -0.60
C ILE A 38 9.35 -6.26 0.15
N ALA A 39 9.82 -5.23 -0.54
CA ALA A 39 9.89 -3.90 0.03
C ALA A 39 8.55 -3.20 -0.18
N VAL A 40 7.88 -2.86 0.92
CA VAL A 40 6.67 -2.02 0.90
C VAL A 40 7.10 -0.60 1.21
N ILE A 41 6.87 0.32 0.27
CA ILE A 41 7.25 1.73 0.40
C ILE A 41 5.96 2.55 0.43
N ASP A 42 5.62 3.06 1.60
CA ASP A 42 4.30 3.62 1.86
C ASP A 42 4.36 4.74 2.92
N THR A 43 3.21 5.12 3.49
CA THR A 43 3.07 6.01 4.65
C THR A 43 3.68 5.39 5.91
N GLN A 44 3.44 6.00 7.07
CA GLN A 44 3.76 5.34 8.34
C GLN A 44 2.93 4.05 8.50
N ILE A 45 3.28 3.23 9.48
CA ILE A 45 2.59 1.97 9.76
C ILE A 45 2.27 1.80 11.25
N ASN A 46 1.16 1.14 11.55
CA ASN A 46 0.84 0.60 12.86
C ASN A 46 1.01 -0.94 12.82
N PRO A 47 2.18 -1.49 13.18
CA PRO A 47 2.44 -2.93 13.07
C PRO A 47 1.78 -3.74 14.19
N SER A 48 1.17 -3.09 15.18
CA SER A 48 0.64 -3.74 16.39
C SER A 48 -0.79 -4.29 16.23
N ILE A 49 -1.42 -4.06 15.07
CA ILE A 49 -2.78 -4.53 14.78
C ILE A 49 -2.84 -6.05 14.62
N SER A 50 -3.98 -6.66 14.95
CA SER A 50 -4.15 -8.12 14.92
C SER A 50 -3.71 -8.78 13.60
N PRO A 51 -4.07 -8.26 12.41
CA PRO A 51 -3.63 -8.87 11.14
C PRO A 51 -2.11 -8.95 10.94
N LEU A 52 -1.32 -8.07 11.58
CA LEU A 52 0.14 -8.02 11.42
C LEU A 52 0.90 -8.73 12.56
N GLN A 53 0.20 -9.16 13.61
CA GLN A 53 0.83 -9.89 14.70
C GLN A 53 1.38 -11.23 14.22
N GLY A 54 2.69 -11.45 14.41
CA GLY A 54 3.39 -12.64 13.96
C GLY A 54 3.73 -12.66 12.46
N ALA A 55 3.38 -11.61 11.70
CA ALA A 55 3.80 -11.48 10.31
C ALA A 55 5.33 -11.31 10.24
N ASN A 56 5.94 -11.78 9.15
CA ASN A 56 7.37 -11.56 8.88
C ASN A 56 7.58 -10.14 8.31
N LEU A 57 7.31 -9.15 9.15
CA LEU A 57 7.32 -7.73 8.85
C LEU A 57 8.45 -7.06 9.63
N THR A 58 9.38 -6.42 8.93
CA THR A 58 10.44 -5.60 9.52
C THR A 58 10.21 -4.15 9.11
N VAL A 59 9.90 -3.28 10.08
CA VAL A 59 9.83 -1.83 9.83
C VAL A 59 11.25 -1.27 9.87
N VAL A 60 11.66 -0.61 8.79
CA VAL A 60 13.00 -0.02 8.67
C VAL A 60 13.06 1.25 9.52
N ASP A 61 13.96 1.26 10.50
CA ASP A 61 14.19 2.40 11.40
C ASP A 61 15.02 3.50 10.74
N LYS A 62 14.46 4.07 9.66
CA LYS A 62 15.01 5.20 8.93
C LYS A 62 13.88 6.13 8.54
N SER A 63 14.09 7.42 8.79
CA SER A 63 13.21 8.46 8.32
C SER A 63 13.67 8.99 6.95
N TYR A 64 12.71 9.19 6.06
CA TYR A 64 12.90 9.88 4.78
C TYR A 64 12.17 11.21 4.74
N CYS A 65 11.56 11.66 5.83
CA CYS A 65 10.77 12.89 5.86
C CYS A 65 11.04 13.64 7.15
N TYR A 66 11.02 14.97 7.08
CA TYR A 66 11.02 15.84 8.24
C TYR A 66 9.66 16.52 8.38
N ASP A 67 9.21 16.75 9.62
CA ASP A 67 8.02 17.53 9.92
C ASP A 67 8.26 19.04 9.75
N ALA A 68 7.21 19.85 9.92
CA ALA A 68 7.29 21.30 9.83
C ALA A 68 8.18 21.96 10.91
N GLN A 69 8.55 21.20 11.95
CA GLN A 69 9.45 21.62 13.02
C GLN A 69 10.90 21.14 12.77
N GLY A 70 11.15 20.40 11.68
CA GLY A 70 12.45 19.87 11.31
C GLY A 70 12.84 18.58 12.03
N ASN A 71 11.90 17.90 12.68
CA ASN A 71 12.16 16.59 13.31
C ASN A 71 11.96 15.46 12.29
N PRO A 72 12.76 14.38 12.35
CA PRO A 72 12.54 13.21 11.51
C PRO A 72 11.18 12.57 11.84
N VAL A 73 10.39 12.28 10.82
CA VAL A 73 9.12 11.58 10.94
C VAL A 73 9.41 10.09 11.19
N PRO A 74 8.94 9.49 12.30
CA PRO A 74 9.21 8.08 12.61
C PRO A 74 8.46 7.15 11.64
N PRO A 75 8.98 5.94 11.36
CA PRO A 75 8.32 5.04 10.42
C PRO A 75 7.02 4.43 10.97
N THR A 76 6.90 4.33 12.29
CA THR A 76 5.70 3.79 12.97
C THR A 76 4.83 4.91 13.55
N SER A 77 3.52 4.74 13.53
CA SER A 77 2.57 5.62 14.22
C SER A 77 1.28 4.88 14.56
N THR A 78 0.59 5.33 15.60
CA THR A 78 -0.80 4.94 15.89
C THR A 78 -1.80 6.00 15.44
N ASP A 79 -1.34 7.15 14.95
CA ASP A 79 -2.20 8.15 14.33
C ASP A 79 -2.85 7.56 13.07
N TYR A 80 -4.18 7.65 13.00
CA TYR A 80 -4.96 7.04 11.93
C TYR A 80 -4.54 7.58 10.57
N THR A 81 -4.54 8.90 10.39
CA THR A 81 -4.18 9.54 9.13
C THR A 81 -2.78 9.13 8.66
N ALA A 82 -1.84 9.09 9.60
CA ALA A 82 -0.44 8.80 9.32
C ALA A 82 -0.20 7.36 8.90
N ALA A 83 -0.86 6.42 9.57
CA ALA A 83 -0.50 5.01 9.49
C ALA A 83 -1.49 4.13 8.72
N LEU A 84 -2.70 4.63 8.41
CA LEU A 84 -3.77 3.80 7.83
C LEU A 84 -3.34 3.07 6.57
N HIS A 85 -2.87 3.83 5.59
CA HIS A 85 -2.64 3.33 4.24
C HIS A 85 -1.56 2.23 4.22
N GLY A 86 -0.38 2.54 4.74
CA GLY A 86 0.72 1.56 4.84
C GLY A 86 0.37 0.33 5.66
N THR A 87 -0.44 0.49 6.72
CA THR A 87 -0.92 -0.64 7.52
C THR A 87 -1.84 -1.56 6.74
N ARG A 88 -2.78 -0.99 5.95
CA ARG A 88 -3.71 -1.76 5.11
C ARG A 88 -2.98 -2.48 3.99
N VAL A 89 -2.06 -1.81 3.31
CA VAL A 89 -1.22 -2.40 2.26
C VAL A 89 -0.41 -3.59 2.81
N ALA A 90 0.29 -3.40 3.93
CA ALA A 90 1.05 -4.49 4.55
C ALA A 90 0.17 -5.67 4.97
N SER A 91 -1.04 -5.40 5.48
CA SER A 91 -1.99 -6.44 5.89
C SER A 91 -2.46 -7.31 4.72
N LEU A 92 -2.70 -6.72 3.55
CA LEU A 92 -3.08 -7.45 2.33
C LEU A 92 -1.94 -8.30 1.75
N ILE A 93 -0.68 -7.96 2.05
CA ILE A 93 0.48 -8.71 1.58
C ILE A 93 0.85 -9.84 2.56
N VAL A 94 1.10 -9.51 3.82
CA VAL A 94 1.66 -10.44 4.84
C VAL A 94 0.75 -10.70 6.03
N GLY A 95 -0.52 -10.28 5.97
CA GLY A 95 -1.47 -10.51 7.06
C GLY A 95 -1.52 -11.98 7.48
N THR A 96 -1.49 -12.25 8.78
CA THR A 96 -1.46 -13.63 9.30
C THR A 96 -2.82 -14.32 9.26
N GLY A 97 -3.89 -13.54 9.13
CA GLY A 97 -5.27 -14.01 9.32
C GLY A 97 -5.72 -13.98 10.78
N GLU A 98 -4.88 -13.51 11.71
CA GLU A 98 -5.30 -13.27 13.09
C GLU A 98 -6.32 -12.12 13.15
N ALA A 99 -7.39 -12.34 13.89
CA ALA A 99 -8.50 -11.40 14.03
C ALA A 99 -9.09 -11.47 15.44
N ALA A 100 -9.54 -10.34 15.97
CA ALA A 100 -10.23 -10.31 17.26
C ALA A 100 -11.59 -11.04 17.15
N PRO A 101 -12.18 -11.51 18.27
CA PRO A 101 -13.48 -12.16 18.24
C PRO A 101 -14.55 -11.30 17.54
N GLY A 102 -15.18 -11.86 16.51
CA GLY A 102 -16.21 -11.18 15.72
C GLY A 102 -15.69 -10.33 14.55
N GLN A 103 -14.38 -10.24 14.34
CA GLN A 103 -13.78 -9.63 13.16
C GLN A 103 -13.60 -10.65 12.02
N VAL A 104 -13.57 -10.14 10.79
CA VAL A 104 -13.24 -10.91 9.59
C VAL A 104 -11.72 -11.07 9.51
N PRO A 105 -11.18 -12.31 9.39
CA PRO A 105 -9.75 -12.54 9.18
C PRO A 105 -9.20 -11.83 7.94
N ILE A 106 -8.11 -11.08 8.10
CA ILE A 106 -7.37 -10.49 6.99
C ILE A 106 -6.07 -11.29 6.85
N ARG A 107 -6.06 -12.19 5.88
CA ARG A 107 -4.88 -12.98 5.54
C ARG A 107 -4.25 -12.42 4.27
N GLY A 108 -2.93 -12.27 4.27
CA GLY A 108 -2.22 -11.72 3.13
C GLY A 108 -2.16 -12.69 1.95
N VAL A 109 -1.94 -12.16 0.75
CA VAL A 109 -1.71 -12.97 -0.46
C VAL A 109 -0.39 -13.74 -0.43
N ALA A 110 0.59 -13.27 0.36
CA ALA A 110 1.90 -13.87 0.53
C ALA A 110 2.30 -13.89 2.02
N PRO A 111 1.57 -14.62 2.88
CA PRO A 111 1.66 -14.51 4.34
C PRO A 111 2.99 -14.99 4.93
N GLN A 112 3.86 -15.63 4.14
CA GLN A 112 5.20 -16.04 4.55
C GLN A 112 6.33 -15.30 3.83
N ALA A 113 6.02 -14.28 3.02
CA ALA A 113 7.03 -13.38 2.49
C ALA A 113 7.67 -12.56 3.61
N GLN A 114 8.92 -12.16 3.42
CA GLN A 114 9.56 -11.15 4.28
C GLN A 114 9.20 -9.77 3.75
N VAL A 115 8.49 -8.95 4.54
CA VAL A 115 8.30 -7.55 4.21
C VAL A 115 9.35 -6.69 4.91
N LEU A 116 10.05 -5.88 4.12
CA LEU A 116 10.79 -4.71 4.60
C LEU A 116 9.91 -3.48 4.36
N PHE A 117 9.44 -2.85 5.43
CA PHE A 117 8.54 -1.71 5.34
C PHE A 117 9.31 -0.40 5.48
N TYR A 118 9.24 0.44 4.46
CA TYR A 118 9.88 1.75 4.37
C TYR A 118 8.80 2.84 4.41
N SER A 119 8.80 3.66 5.45
CA SER A 119 7.91 4.82 5.54
C SER A 119 8.55 6.02 4.84
N SER A 120 8.10 6.31 3.61
CA SER A 120 8.58 7.45 2.82
C SER A 120 7.50 8.50 2.57
N GLY A 121 6.48 8.52 3.43
CA GLY A 121 5.54 9.61 3.68
C GLY A 121 5.05 10.39 2.45
N VAL A 122 3.91 9.98 1.89
CA VAL A 122 3.00 10.88 1.17
C VAL A 122 1.57 10.48 1.56
N ALA A 123 1.15 10.79 2.77
CA ALA A 123 -0.24 10.59 3.15
C ALA A 123 -1.05 11.79 2.66
N THR A 124 -1.78 11.64 1.56
CA THR A 124 -2.82 12.58 1.13
C THR A 124 -4.18 11.96 1.43
N THR A 125 -4.82 12.39 2.51
CA THR A 125 -6.28 12.37 2.53
C THR A 125 -6.76 13.75 2.10
N ALA A 126 -8.00 13.86 1.60
CA ALA A 126 -8.58 15.15 1.25
C ALA A 126 -8.61 16.17 2.41
N THR A 127 -8.37 15.74 3.65
CA THR A 127 -8.46 16.55 4.86
C THR A 127 -7.15 16.68 5.64
N GLN A 128 -6.13 15.87 5.36
CA GLN A 128 -4.85 15.92 6.07
C GLN A 128 -3.71 15.46 5.15
N SER A 129 -2.75 16.37 4.93
CA SER A 129 -1.46 16.07 4.33
C SER A 129 -0.42 16.01 5.44
N LEU A 130 0.24 14.88 5.61
CA LEU A 130 1.54 14.87 6.30
C LEU A 130 2.56 15.46 5.34
N ALA A 131 3.09 16.64 5.67
CA ALA A 131 4.18 17.23 4.92
C ALA A 131 5.40 16.32 5.02
N CYS A 132 5.97 15.91 3.88
CA CYS A 132 7.23 15.20 3.84
C CYS A 132 8.29 16.19 3.38
N LEU A 133 8.96 16.81 4.36
CA LEU A 133 9.92 17.87 4.09
C LEU A 133 11.35 17.34 4.11
N ASP A 134 12.25 18.04 3.44
CA ASP A 134 13.68 17.92 3.67
C ASP A 134 14.11 18.74 4.90
N SER A 135 15.39 18.66 5.27
CA SER A 135 15.94 19.40 6.42
C SER A 135 15.88 20.93 6.27
N ALA A 136 15.59 21.44 5.07
CA ALA A 136 15.40 22.87 4.80
C ALA A 136 13.91 23.27 4.76
N GLY A 137 12.99 22.33 5.03
CA GLY A 137 11.55 22.58 5.05
C GLY A 137 10.89 22.55 3.68
N LYS A 138 11.53 21.98 2.65
CA LYS A 138 10.97 21.86 1.30
C LYS A 138 10.34 20.48 1.09
N GLU A 139 9.16 20.46 0.48
CA GLU A 139 8.49 19.21 0.07
C GLU A 139 9.41 18.32 -0.77
N ARG A 140 9.51 17.06 -0.35
CA ARG A 140 10.33 16.03 -1.01
C ARG A 140 9.58 15.33 -2.13
N GLY A 141 8.25 15.19 -2.00
CA GLY A 141 7.44 14.39 -2.92
C GLY A 141 8.06 13.01 -3.17
N LEU A 142 8.19 12.64 -4.45
CA LEU A 142 8.74 11.34 -4.83
C LEU A 142 10.23 11.16 -4.55
N ASP A 143 10.98 12.20 -4.16
CA ASP A 143 12.41 12.03 -3.84
C ASP A 143 12.60 11.16 -2.59
N ALA A 144 11.70 11.28 -1.59
CA ALA A 144 11.72 10.41 -0.41
C ALA A 144 11.43 8.95 -0.78
N VAL A 145 10.44 8.72 -1.65
CA VAL A 145 10.11 7.39 -2.18
C VAL A 145 11.30 6.80 -2.95
N SER A 146 11.99 7.63 -3.74
CA SER A 146 13.16 7.23 -4.53
C SER A 146 14.33 6.80 -3.66
N GLU A 147 14.55 7.46 -2.51
CA GLU A 147 15.56 7.06 -1.55
C GLU A 147 15.22 5.73 -0.88
N ALA A 148 13.96 5.54 -0.46
CA ALA A 148 13.49 4.27 0.07
C ALA A 148 13.63 3.13 -0.94
N MET A 149 13.35 3.38 -2.23
CA MET A 149 13.59 2.41 -3.31
C MET A 149 15.06 2.00 -3.40
N ASN A 150 15.99 2.96 -3.30
CA ASN A 150 17.42 2.67 -3.34
C ASN A 150 17.85 1.80 -2.16
N ASP A 151 17.44 2.17 -0.95
CA ASP A 151 17.73 1.38 0.26
C ASP A 151 17.12 -0.04 0.18
N ALA A 152 15.92 -0.18 -0.40
CA ALA A 152 15.29 -1.48 -0.63
C ALA A 152 16.07 -2.36 -1.63
N MET A 153 16.55 -1.77 -2.72
CA MET A 153 17.40 -2.46 -3.69
C MET A 153 18.75 -2.86 -3.09
N ASP A 154 19.35 -1.99 -2.28
CA ASP A 154 20.59 -2.28 -1.54
C ASP A 154 20.38 -3.36 -0.47
N ALA A 155 19.17 -3.45 0.10
CA ALA A 155 18.76 -4.54 0.98
C ALA A 155 18.38 -5.83 0.23
N HIS A 156 18.58 -5.90 -1.09
CA HIS A 156 18.24 -7.04 -1.95
C HIS A 156 16.76 -7.44 -1.85
N ALA A 157 15.85 -6.47 -1.98
CA ALA A 157 14.43 -6.75 -2.20
C ALA A 157 14.21 -7.42 -3.56
N ASP A 158 13.33 -8.42 -3.60
CA ASP A 158 12.94 -9.10 -4.83
C ASP A 158 11.82 -8.36 -5.56
N ILE A 159 11.00 -7.60 -4.82
CA ILE A 159 9.87 -6.83 -5.34
C ILE A 159 9.82 -5.48 -4.62
N LEU A 160 9.58 -4.39 -5.36
CA LEU A 160 9.23 -3.08 -4.80
C LEU A 160 7.72 -2.86 -4.97
N SER A 161 6.98 -2.76 -3.87
CA SER A 161 5.54 -2.48 -3.83
C SER A 161 5.29 -1.05 -3.37
N ILE A 162 4.69 -0.22 -4.22
CA ILE A 162 4.56 1.22 -4.01
C ILE A 162 3.12 1.66 -4.33
N SER A 163 2.30 1.84 -3.30
CA SER A 163 0.94 2.42 -3.44
C SER A 163 0.96 3.92 -3.16
N LEU A 164 1.95 4.61 -3.74
CA LEU A 164 2.14 6.06 -3.66
C LEU A 164 2.35 6.61 -5.08
N GLY A 165 1.84 7.81 -5.31
CA GLY A 165 1.90 8.47 -6.61
C GLY A 165 2.39 9.91 -6.50
N GLY A 166 2.97 10.42 -7.59
CA GLY A 166 3.27 11.83 -7.71
C GLY A 166 3.70 12.23 -9.12
N GLY A 167 3.90 13.54 -9.27
CA GLY A 167 4.39 14.13 -10.51
C GLY A 167 5.83 13.72 -10.87
N TYR A 168 6.38 14.37 -11.89
CA TYR A 168 7.73 14.11 -12.35
C TYR A 168 8.79 14.29 -11.24
N SER A 169 9.68 13.30 -11.09
CA SER A 169 10.90 13.40 -10.28
C SER A 169 12.07 12.74 -11.01
N ASP A 170 13.18 13.49 -11.10
CA ASP A 170 14.44 13.00 -11.64
C ASP A 170 15.05 11.89 -10.77
N ALA A 171 14.93 12.01 -9.44
CA ALA A 171 15.39 10.98 -8.52
C ALA A 171 14.59 9.69 -8.71
N MET A 172 13.27 9.80 -8.89
CA MET A 172 12.39 8.66 -9.13
C MET A 172 12.72 7.95 -10.43
N ASN A 173 12.90 8.69 -11.52
CA ASN A 173 13.30 8.09 -12.81
C ASN A 173 14.64 7.35 -12.71
N ARG A 174 15.61 7.88 -11.96
CA ARG A 174 16.88 7.18 -11.71
C ARG A 174 16.70 5.91 -10.87
N ALA A 175 15.87 5.96 -9.83
CA ALA A 175 15.57 4.78 -9.00
C ALA A 175 14.86 3.69 -9.81
N LEU A 176 13.91 4.06 -10.66
CA LEU A 176 13.20 3.15 -11.58
C LEU A 176 14.15 2.51 -12.60
N ALA A 177 15.02 3.31 -13.23
CA ALA A 177 16.03 2.79 -14.15
C ALA A 177 16.99 1.81 -13.46
N ARG A 178 17.37 2.08 -12.20
CA ARG A 178 18.18 1.18 -11.39
C ARG A 178 17.44 -0.13 -11.08
N ALA A 179 16.18 -0.07 -10.67
CA ALA A 179 15.37 -1.26 -10.39
C ALA A 179 15.26 -2.15 -11.64
N LEU A 180 14.99 -1.55 -12.80
CA LEU A 180 14.97 -2.24 -14.08
C LEU A 180 16.32 -2.89 -14.43
N ALA A 181 17.44 -2.18 -14.21
CA ALA A 181 18.78 -2.70 -14.46
C ALA A 181 19.15 -3.87 -13.52
N LEU A 182 18.62 -3.89 -12.31
CA LEU A 182 18.78 -4.98 -11.35
C LEU A 182 17.78 -6.14 -11.59
N GLY A 183 16.81 -5.96 -12.48
CA GLY A 183 15.74 -6.93 -12.72
C GLY A 183 14.73 -7.03 -11.58
N ILE A 184 14.62 -6.01 -10.73
CA ILE A 184 13.68 -5.96 -9.60
C ILE A 184 12.37 -5.34 -10.08
N PRO A 185 11.25 -6.08 -10.11
CA PRO A 185 9.95 -5.54 -10.50
C PRO A 185 9.48 -4.45 -9.54
N VAL A 186 8.99 -3.35 -10.12
CA VAL A 186 8.29 -2.28 -9.41
C VAL A 186 6.79 -2.44 -9.67
N VAL A 187 6.03 -2.76 -8.63
CA VAL A 187 4.57 -2.86 -8.66
C VAL A 187 4.01 -1.60 -8.02
N ALA A 188 3.19 -0.86 -8.75
CA ALA A 188 2.70 0.42 -8.27
C ALA A 188 1.23 0.68 -8.60
N GLY A 189 0.50 1.23 -7.64
CA GLY A 189 -0.90 1.63 -7.79
C GLY A 189 -1.04 2.82 -8.73
N LEU A 190 -2.05 2.79 -9.61
CA LEU A 190 -2.42 3.98 -10.39
C LEU A 190 -3.08 5.03 -9.48
N THR A 191 -3.30 6.25 -9.96
CA THR A 191 -4.04 7.25 -9.15
C THR A 191 -5.51 6.86 -9.04
N ASN A 192 -6.14 7.21 -7.91
CA ASN A 192 -7.57 6.99 -7.67
C ASN A 192 -8.48 8.03 -8.36
N ASP A 193 -7.91 9.04 -9.02
CA ASP A 193 -8.66 10.12 -9.67
C ASP A 193 -9.14 9.76 -11.09
N ALA A 194 -10.42 10.03 -11.38
CA ALA A 194 -11.08 9.57 -12.61
C ALA A 194 -10.55 10.14 -13.93
N LEU A 195 -9.76 11.22 -13.91
CA LEU A 195 -9.36 11.97 -15.10
C LEU A 195 -7.86 12.30 -15.16
N ALA A 196 -7.02 11.53 -14.49
CA ALA A 196 -5.58 11.64 -14.66
C ALA A 196 -5.12 10.95 -15.96
N ALA A 197 -5.43 11.57 -17.11
CA ALA A 197 -5.09 11.06 -18.44
C ALA A 197 -3.60 10.73 -18.63
N THR A 198 -2.71 11.31 -17.80
CA THR A 198 -1.26 11.12 -17.86
C THR A 198 -0.69 10.21 -16.76
N GLY A 199 -1.51 9.79 -15.79
CA GLY A 199 -1.11 9.06 -14.58
C GLY A 199 0.10 9.66 -13.82
N GLU A 200 0.58 8.92 -12.82
CA GLU A 200 1.62 9.36 -11.90
C GLU A 200 2.78 8.36 -11.83
N LEU A 201 3.98 8.86 -11.52
CA LEU A 201 5.10 7.99 -11.19
C LEU A 201 4.88 7.38 -9.79
N PRO A 202 5.33 6.14 -9.55
CA PRO A 202 6.08 5.29 -10.47
C PRO A 202 5.21 4.44 -11.42
N ALA A 203 3.89 4.42 -11.25
CA ALA A 203 2.99 3.50 -11.96
C ALA A 203 3.00 3.64 -13.48
N VAL A 204 3.18 4.86 -14.02
CA VAL A 204 3.22 5.09 -15.48
C VAL A 204 4.59 4.89 -16.11
N ALA A 205 5.64 4.64 -15.32
CA ALA A 205 6.97 4.50 -15.88
C ALA A 205 7.14 3.21 -16.69
N ASN A 206 7.95 3.29 -17.73
CA ASN A 206 8.40 2.10 -18.45
C ASN A 206 9.20 1.20 -17.51
N GLY A 207 8.86 -0.09 -17.49
CA GLY A 207 9.45 -1.07 -16.56
C GLY A 207 8.69 -1.26 -15.26
N SER A 208 7.73 -0.38 -14.94
CA SER A 208 6.80 -0.57 -13.82
C SER A 208 5.59 -1.42 -14.22
N VAL A 209 5.04 -2.13 -13.25
CA VAL A 209 3.75 -2.80 -13.31
C VAL A 209 2.70 -1.89 -12.66
N GLY A 210 2.07 -1.05 -13.48
CA GLY A 210 0.95 -0.20 -13.06
C GLY A 210 -0.32 -1.01 -12.82
N VAL A 211 -0.89 -0.91 -11.61
CA VAL A 211 -2.04 -1.70 -11.14
C VAL A 211 -3.30 -0.85 -11.08
N GLN A 212 -4.36 -1.30 -11.75
CA GLN A 212 -5.69 -0.71 -11.68
C GLN A 212 -6.58 -1.43 -10.66
N ALA A 213 -7.30 -0.69 -9.84
CA ALA A 213 -8.31 -1.25 -8.95
C ALA A 213 -9.59 -1.63 -9.72
N ILE A 214 -10.09 -2.84 -9.44
CA ILE A 214 -11.40 -3.36 -9.88
C ILE A 214 -12.24 -3.82 -8.69
N ASP A 215 -13.55 -3.82 -8.88
CA ASP A 215 -14.51 -4.42 -7.95
C ASP A 215 -14.74 -5.93 -8.22
N ALA A 216 -15.56 -6.56 -7.39
CA ALA A 216 -15.88 -7.98 -7.47
C ALA A 216 -16.57 -8.42 -8.77
N THR A 217 -17.07 -7.47 -9.57
CA THR A 217 -17.65 -7.72 -10.90
C THR A 217 -16.62 -7.56 -12.03
N GLY A 218 -15.40 -7.15 -11.71
CA GLY A 218 -14.36 -6.80 -12.66
C GLY A 218 -14.51 -5.37 -13.22
N ALA A 219 -15.42 -4.56 -12.68
CA ALA A 219 -15.56 -3.19 -13.13
C ALA A 219 -14.46 -2.33 -12.53
N VAL A 220 -13.89 -1.46 -13.37
CA VAL A 220 -12.86 -0.50 -12.98
C VAL A 220 -13.41 0.47 -11.94
N GLN A 221 -12.59 0.78 -10.93
CA GLN A 221 -12.87 1.80 -9.92
C GLN A 221 -13.43 3.08 -10.55
N LYS A 222 -14.38 3.71 -9.86
CA LYS A 222 -14.95 4.99 -10.27
C LYS A 222 -14.57 6.10 -9.31
N ALA A 223 -14.31 7.28 -9.85
CA ALA A 223 -14.20 8.51 -9.08
C ALA A 223 -15.09 9.60 -9.70
N GLY A 224 -15.85 10.32 -8.86
CA GLY A 224 -16.81 11.33 -9.33
C GLY A 224 -17.87 10.81 -10.33
N GLY A 225 -18.18 9.50 -10.30
CA GLY A 225 -19.13 8.86 -11.23
C GLY A 225 -18.53 8.40 -12.57
N PHE A 226 -17.25 8.66 -12.82
CA PHE A 226 -16.55 8.26 -14.04
C PHE A 226 -15.61 7.09 -13.77
N SER A 227 -15.43 6.21 -14.76
CA SER A 227 -14.44 5.12 -14.66
C SER A 227 -13.04 5.70 -14.67
N ASN A 228 -12.20 5.26 -13.74
CA ASN A 228 -10.80 5.63 -13.65
C ASN A 228 -10.02 4.94 -14.77
N GLN A 229 -9.78 5.65 -15.88
CA GLN A 229 -9.10 5.10 -17.05
C GLN A 229 -7.69 5.65 -17.16
N ASN A 230 -6.71 4.77 -17.29
CA ASN A 230 -5.32 5.15 -17.53
C ASN A 230 -4.73 4.33 -18.68
N LEU A 231 -3.99 4.97 -19.60
CA LEU A 231 -3.35 4.27 -20.71
C LEU A 231 -2.14 3.42 -20.28
N SER A 232 -1.67 3.60 -19.05
CA SER A 232 -0.49 2.92 -18.51
C SER A 232 -0.85 1.66 -17.70
N VAL A 233 -2.13 1.26 -17.64
CA VAL A 233 -2.56 0.03 -16.97
C VAL A 233 -1.80 -1.16 -17.54
N LYS A 234 -1.17 -1.95 -16.67
CA LYS A 234 -0.53 -3.22 -17.03
C LYS A 234 -1.36 -4.42 -16.56
N VAL A 235 -1.88 -4.34 -15.35
CA VAL A 235 -2.74 -5.37 -14.74
C VAL A 235 -3.85 -4.71 -13.92
N ALA A 236 -4.91 -5.47 -13.64
CA ALA A 236 -5.95 -5.09 -12.71
C ALA A 236 -5.97 -6.03 -11.52
N ALA A 237 -6.31 -5.52 -10.34
CA ALA A 237 -6.37 -6.28 -9.10
C ALA A 237 -7.57 -5.86 -8.23
N PRO A 238 -8.05 -6.74 -7.33
CA PRO A 238 -9.04 -6.38 -6.32
C PRO A 238 -8.62 -5.15 -5.53
N GLY A 239 -9.40 -4.08 -5.66
CA GLY A 239 -9.11 -2.79 -5.01
C GLY A 239 -10.35 -1.97 -4.70
N VAL A 240 -11.55 -2.57 -4.79
CA VAL A 240 -12.80 -1.90 -4.44
C VAL A 240 -13.67 -2.84 -3.62
N GLY A 241 -14.14 -2.34 -2.47
CA GLY A 241 -14.97 -3.11 -1.55
C GLY A 241 -14.19 -4.29 -0.98
N ILE A 242 -12.94 -4.07 -0.58
CA ILE A 242 -12.10 -5.08 0.06
C ILE A 242 -12.06 -4.83 1.57
N ILE A 243 -11.98 -5.90 2.36
CA ILE A 243 -11.92 -5.79 3.82
C ILE A 243 -10.62 -5.11 4.25
N ALA A 244 -10.72 -4.15 5.17
CA ALA A 244 -9.59 -3.42 5.70
C ALA A 244 -9.67 -3.26 7.23
N GLN A 245 -8.51 -3.24 7.89
CA GLN A 245 -8.40 -2.99 9.33
C GLN A 245 -8.25 -1.49 9.62
N GLY A 246 -8.85 -1.06 10.72
CA GLY A 246 -8.83 0.30 11.23
C GLY A 246 -9.90 1.18 10.61
N THR A 247 -10.45 2.11 11.39
CA THR A 247 -11.27 3.25 10.96
C THR A 247 -10.81 4.50 11.70
N ALA A 248 -11.34 5.68 11.34
CA ALA A 248 -10.95 6.94 11.98
C ALA A 248 -11.21 6.93 13.50
N GLU A 249 -12.11 6.08 13.96
CA GLU A 249 -12.50 5.91 15.36
C GLU A 249 -11.66 4.87 16.10
N SER A 250 -11.16 3.82 15.43
CA SER A 250 -10.46 2.71 16.10
C SER A 250 -9.65 1.83 15.15
N TRP A 251 -8.46 1.40 15.61
CA TRP A 251 -7.69 0.35 14.95
C TRP A 251 -8.31 -1.05 15.07
N ASP A 252 -9.22 -1.25 16.02
CA ASP A 252 -9.96 -2.51 16.22
C ASP A 252 -11.28 -2.54 15.43
N ALA A 253 -11.59 -1.51 14.65
CA ALA A 253 -12.71 -1.52 13.73
C ALA A 253 -12.28 -2.04 12.34
N GLN A 254 -13.26 -2.49 11.55
CA GLN A 254 -13.06 -2.94 10.17
C GLN A 254 -14.08 -2.27 9.26
N GLU A 255 -13.68 -2.03 8.01
CA GLU A 255 -14.56 -1.47 6.97
C GLU A 255 -14.26 -2.10 5.60
N LEU A 256 -15.17 -1.87 4.66
CA LEU A 256 -14.88 -2.10 3.25
C LEU A 256 -14.27 -0.84 2.67
N ASP A 257 -13.08 -0.97 2.10
CA ASP A 257 -12.32 0.13 1.53
C ASP A 257 -12.10 -0.05 0.03
N GLY A 258 -11.61 0.99 -0.63
CA GLY A 258 -11.21 0.93 -2.02
C GLY A 258 -10.07 1.88 -2.36
N GLY A 259 -9.14 1.39 -3.17
CA GLY A 259 -7.96 2.09 -3.62
C GLY A 259 -7.04 1.18 -4.43
N THR A 260 -5.96 1.76 -4.90
CA THR A 260 -4.84 1.17 -5.64
C THR A 260 -3.54 1.32 -4.87
#